data_AF-A0A356ERF2-F1
#
_entry.id   AF-A0A356ERF2-F1
#
_cell.length_a   1.000
_cell.length_b   1.000
_cell.length_c   1.000
_cell.angle_alpha   90.00
_cell.angle_beta   90.00
_cell.angle_gamma   90.00
#
_symmetry.space_group_name_H-M   'P 1'
#
loop_
_entity.id
_entity.type
_entity.pdbx_description
1 polymer ?
#
loop_
_entity_poly.entity_id
_entity_poly.type
_entity_poly.pdbx_seq_one_letter_code
_entity_poly.pdbx_strand_id
1 'polypeptide(L)'
;MYFDVDYRFLHDGDEQVAVAVDYFDAGPESFEIQYDSSDPALRGIAQQFHPGRVQTIGQTRTWKTAVFVLPRARFANRTNGGDFRLSCNGAELSVGRIAVTWANPNSGDRK
;
A
#
# COMPACT_ATOMS: atom_id res chain seq x y z
N MET A 1 2.10 10.07 -2.23
CA MET A 1 0.63 10.27 -2.18
C MET A 1 0.08 9.59 -0.95
N TYR A 2 -0.82 10.21 -0.21
CA TYR A 2 -1.43 9.66 1.02
C TYR A 2 -2.89 9.29 0.76
N PHE A 3 -3.37 8.24 1.41
CA PHE A 3 -4.71 7.71 1.25
C PHE A 3 -5.33 7.40 2.61
N ASP A 4 -6.62 7.68 2.73
CA ASP A 4 -7.45 7.43 3.89
C ASP A 4 -8.52 6.41 3.47
N VAL A 5 -8.67 5.34 4.24
CA VAL A 5 -9.64 4.29 3.97
C VAL A 5 -10.93 4.65 4.71
N ASP A 6 -12.08 4.39 4.08
CA ASP A 6 -13.36 4.64 4.77
C ASP A 6 -13.38 3.84 6.09
N TYR A 7 -13.58 4.54 7.21
CA TYR A 7 -13.58 3.95 8.55
C TYR A 7 -14.59 2.80 8.70
N ARG A 8 -15.63 2.75 7.86
CA ARG A 8 -16.61 1.65 7.83
C ARG A 8 -16.02 0.35 7.28
N PHE A 9 -14.94 0.43 6.52
CA PHE A 9 -14.21 -0.74 6.02
C PHE A 9 -13.22 -1.24 7.08
N LEU A 10 -12.31 -0.38 7.55
CA LEU A 10 -11.32 -0.72 8.57
C LEU A 10 -10.90 0.53 9.34
N HIS A 11 -10.87 0.45 10.67
CA HIS A 11 -10.34 1.49 11.54
C HIS A 11 -9.78 0.89 12.83
N ASP A 12 -8.57 1.31 13.22
CA ASP A 12 -7.85 0.85 14.42
C ASP A 12 -7.80 -0.69 14.58
N GLY A 13 -7.57 -1.42 13.48
CA GLY A 13 -7.63 -2.88 13.42
C GLY A 13 -6.29 -3.61 13.53
N ASP A 14 -6.33 -4.91 13.19
CA ASP A 14 -5.15 -5.80 13.09
C ASP A 14 -5.29 -6.79 11.91
N GLU A 15 -5.96 -6.35 10.84
CA GLU A 15 -6.42 -7.23 9.77
C GLU A 15 -5.40 -7.37 8.64
N GLN A 16 -5.56 -8.39 7.80
CA GLN A 16 -4.83 -8.47 6.53
C GLN A 16 -5.67 -7.89 5.39
N VAL A 17 -5.11 -6.92 4.68
CA VAL A 17 -5.77 -6.28 3.53
C VAL A 17 -4.93 -6.39 2.27
N ALA A 18 -5.59 -6.36 1.11
CA ALA A 18 -4.95 -6.26 -0.19
C ALA A 18 -5.27 -4.90 -0.83
N VAL A 19 -4.24 -4.17 -1.22
CA VAL A 19 -4.32 -2.87 -1.91
C VAL A 19 -3.91 -3.07 -3.37
N ALA A 20 -4.87 -3.00 -4.28
CA ALA A 20 -4.61 -2.99 -5.72
C ALA A 20 -4.42 -1.55 -6.21
N VAL A 21 -3.31 -1.31 -6.92
CA VAL A 21 -2.94 -0.01 -7.48
C VAL A 21 -2.82 -0.15 -8.99
N ASP A 22 -3.72 0.51 -9.72
CA ASP A 22 -3.59 0.67 -11.16
C ASP A 22 -2.66 1.85 -11.43
N TYR A 23 -1.51 1.57 -12.03
CA TYR A 23 -0.46 2.54 -12.30
C TYR A 23 -0.08 2.53 -13.78
N PHE A 24 0.38 3.68 -14.28
CA PHE A 24 0.97 3.75 -15.61
C PHE A 24 2.44 3.35 -15.51
N ASP A 25 2.86 2.32 -16.25
CA ASP A 25 4.22 1.75 -16.20
C ASP A 25 5.25 2.63 -16.94
N ALA A 26 5.43 3.84 -16.42
CA ALA A 26 6.41 4.85 -16.80
C ALA A 26 6.69 5.76 -15.59
N GLY A 27 7.67 6.66 -15.70
CA GLY A 27 8.04 7.58 -14.62
C GLY A 27 9.17 7.01 -13.75
N PRO A 28 9.03 6.94 -12.42
CA PRO A 28 10.12 6.60 -11.50
C PRO A 28 10.64 5.17 -11.73
N GLU A 29 11.78 4.83 -11.13
CA GLU A 29 12.32 3.46 -11.19
C GLU A 29 11.45 2.46 -10.43
N SER A 30 10.85 2.91 -9.33
CA SER A 30 9.97 2.09 -8.49
C SER A 30 9.09 2.97 -7.60
N PHE A 31 8.10 2.33 -6.99
CA PHE A 31 7.34 2.88 -5.88
C PHE A 31 7.10 1.82 -4.81
N GLU A 32 6.81 2.24 -3.59
CA GLU A 32 6.47 1.35 -2.48
C GLU A 32 5.24 1.85 -1.75
N ILE A 33 4.60 0.93 -1.02
CA ILE A 33 3.54 1.26 -0.07
C ILE A 33 4.11 1.30 1.34
N GLN A 34 3.74 2.30 2.13
CA GLN A 34 3.99 2.35 3.56
C GLN A 34 2.67 2.58 4.27
N TYR A 35 2.41 1.90 5.39
CA TYR A 35 1.09 1.90 6.01
C TYR A 35 1.15 1.94 7.54
N ASP A 36 0.02 2.33 8.12
CA ASP A 36 -0.22 2.28 9.56
C ASP A 36 -0.46 0.83 9.99
N SER A 37 0.54 0.24 10.63
CA SER A 37 0.54 -1.15 11.07
C SER A 37 0.15 -1.29 12.55
N SER A 38 -0.38 -2.44 12.93
CA SER A 38 -0.59 -2.87 14.31
C SER A 38 0.50 -3.81 14.81
N ASP A 39 1.58 -4.03 14.03
CA ASP A 39 2.65 -4.96 14.39
C ASP A 39 3.20 -4.68 15.80
N PRO A 40 3.03 -5.63 16.75
CA PRO A 40 3.44 -5.45 18.14
C PRO A 40 4.97 -5.48 18.32
N ALA A 41 5.76 -5.82 17.31
CA ALA A 41 7.21 -5.71 17.34
C ALA A 41 7.71 -4.28 17.05
N LEU A 42 6.85 -3.40 16.51
CA LEU A 42 7.24 -2.07 16.05
C LEU A 42 6.61 -0.96 16.90
N ARG A 43 7.27 0.21 16.95
CA ARG A 43 6.80 1.38 17.71
C ARG A 43 7.04 2.67 16.94
N GLY A 44 6.23 3.70 17.22
CA GLY A 44 6.38 5.04 16.66
C GLY A 44 6.37 5.04 15.12
N ILE A 45 7.30 5.79 14.52
CA ILE A 45 7.43 5.96 13.06
C ILE A 45 7.48 4.62 12.32
N ALA A 46 8.20 3.62 12.85
CA ALA A 46 8.34 2.32 12.20
C ALA A 46 7.01 1.56 12.09
N GLN A 47 6.08 1.82 13.01
CA GLN A 47 4.72 1.26 12.97
C GLN A 47 3.80 2.12 12.09
N GLN A 48 3.94 3.45 12.14
CA GLN A 48 3.11 4.41 11.39
C GLN A 48 3.41 4.46 9.88
N PHE A 49 4.61 4.03 9.49
CA PHE A 49 5.11 3.97 8.11
C PHE A 49 5.72 2.60 7.84
N HIS A 50 5.04 1.52 8.25
CA HIS A 50 5.56 0.18 8.04
C HIS A 50 5.70 -0.09 6.54
N PRO A 51 6.89 -0.48 6.05
CA PRO A 51 7.12 -0.69 4.63
C PRO A 51 6.46 -1.99 4.16
N GLY A 52 5.71 -1.90 3.06
CA GLY A 52 5.32 -3.05 2.26
C GLY A 52 6.40 -3.42 1.23
N ARG A 53 6.04 -4.22 0.23
CA ARG A 53 6.97 -4.53 -0.88
C ARG A 53 7.17 -3.31 -1.81
N VAL A 54 8.29 -3.33 -2.53
CA VAL A 54 8.59 -2.39 -3.61
C VAL A 54 8.05 -2.92 -4.94
N GLN A 55 7.47 -2.05 -5.76
CA GLN A 55 7.04 -2.32 -7.13
C GLN A 55 7.96 -1.58 -8.11
N THR A 56 8.72 -2.33 -8.91
CA THR A 56 9.54 -1.77 -9.99
C THR A 56 8.68 -1.35 -11.18
N ILE A 57 9.07 -0.27 -11.84
CA ILE A 57 8.48 0.22 -13.09
C ILE A 57 9.33 -0.27 -14.27
N GLY A 58 8.69 -0.95 -15.22
CA GLY A 58 9.35 -1.56 -16.38
C GLY A 58 9.45 -0.66 -17.62
N GLN A 59 8.91 0.57 -17.55
CA GLN A 59 8.91 1.54 -18.66
C GLN A 59 8.17 1.05 -19.93
N THR A 60 7.17 0.17 -19.79
CA THR A 60 6.40 -0.35 -20.94
C THR A 60 5.37 0.64 -21.48
N ARG A 61 5.09 1.75 -20.78
CA ARG A 61 4.07 2.76 -21.15
C ARG A 61 2.66 2.16 -21.32
N THR A 62 2.31 1.21 -20.46
CA THR A 62 0.98 0.61 -20.39
C THR A 62 0.44 0.68 -18.97
N TRP A 63 -0.88 0.69 -18.82
CA TRP A 63 -1.51 0.57 -17.51
C TRP A 63 -1.34 -0.85 -16.97
N LYS A 64 -0.93 -0.97 -15.71
CA LYS A 64 -0.70 -2.23 -15.00
C LYS A 64 -1.30 -2.16 -13.59
N THR A 65 -1.53 -3.31 -12.98
CA THR A 65 -2.01 -3.41 -11.60
C THR A 65 -0.96 -4.06 -10.71
N ALA A 66 -0.61 -3.41 -9.60
CA ALA A 66 0.20 -4.00 -8.53
C ALA A 66 -0.67 -4.24 -7.29
N VAL A 67 -0.64 -5.46 -6.72
CA VAL A 67 -1.46 -5.82 -5.55
C VAL A 67 -0.61 -6.02 -4.31
N PHE A 68 -0.62 -5.10 -3.36
CA PHE A 68 0.14 -5.18 -2.12
C PHE A 68 -0.68 -5.87 -1.02
N VAL A 69 -0.16 -6.94 -0.42
CA VAL A 69 -0.77 -7.57 0.76
C VAL A 69 -0.14 -6.96 2.00
N LEU A 70 -0.95 -6.33 2.84
CA LEU A 70 -0.53 -5.63 4.05
C LEU A 70 -1.00 -6.44 5.26
N PRO A 71 -0.10 -7.17 5.94
CA PRO A 71 -0.45 -7.83 7.19
C PRO A 71 -0.64 -6.79 8.30
N ARG A 72 -1.52 -7.06 9.25
CA ARG A 72 -1.65 -6.25 10.47
C ARG A 72 -1.90 -4.76 10.13
N ALA A 73 -2.82 -4.50 9.22
CA ALA A 73 -3.25 -3.16 8.88
C ALA A 73 -4.09 -2.60 10.03
N ARG A 74 -3.63 -1.46 10.56
CA ARG A 74 -4.30 -0.75 11.64
C ARG A 74 -5.24 0.32 11.12
N PHE A 75 -4.77 1.14 10.18
CA PHE A 75 -5.55 2.19 9.53
C PHE A 75 -6.26 3.11 10.54
N ALA A 76 -5.46 3.71 11.43
CA ALA A 76 -5.91 4.66 12.45
C ALA A 76 -5.44 6.09 12.13
N ASN A 77 -5.26 6.43 10.85
CA ASN A 77 -4.84 7.76 10.40
C ASN A 77 -3.48 8.25 10.93
N ARG A 78 -2.54 7.33 11.17
CA ARG A 78 -1.23 7.65 11.76
C ARG A 78 -0.10 7.85 10.74
N THR A 79 -0.35 7.61 9.45
CA THR A 79 0.59 7.86 8.34
C THR A 79 0.42 9.32 7.86
N ASN A 80 0.82 10.29 8.69
CA ASN A 80 0.58 11.74 8.46
C ASN A 80 -0.89 12.09 8.20
N GLY A 81 -1.81 11.54 8.99
CA GLY A 81 -3.25 11.79 8.85
C GLY A 81 -3.96 10.92 7.80
N GLY A 82 -3.25 9.95 7.20
CA GLY A 82 -3.84 8.88 6.38
C GLY A 82 -3.48 7.49 6.92
N ASP A 83 -3.93 6.46 6.21
CA ASP A 83 -3.76 5.05 6.59
C ASP A 83 -2.61 4.36 5.86
N PHE A 84 -2.33 4.80 4.63
CA PHE A 84 -1.16 4.40 3.89
C PHE A 84 -0.74 5.47 2.89
N ARG A 85 0.48 5.33 2.37
CA ARG A 85 1.01 6.18 1.31
C ARG A 85 1.71 5.35 0.24
N LEU A 86 1.63 5.84 -0.99
CA LEU A 86 2.54 5.45 -2.06
C LEU A 86 3.71 6.43 -2.08
N SER A 87 4.93 5.89 -2.01
CA SER A 87 6.19 6.62 -1.98
C SER A 87 7.00 6.27 -3.22
N CYS A 88 7.52 7.27 -3.92
CA CYS A 88 8.42 7.12 -5.06
C CYS A 88 9.40 8.30 -5.09
N ASN A 89 10.53 8.13 -5.77
CA ASN A 89 11.57 9.16 -5.90
C ASN A 89 11.97 9.36 -7.36
N GLY A 90 12.55 10.52 -7.67
CA GLY A 90 13.17 10.81 -8.97
C GLY A 90 12.21 11.20 -10.10
N ALA A 91 10.95 10.79 -10.06
CA ALA A 91 9.92 11.19 -11.02
C ALA A 91 8.49 10.99 -10.46
N GLU A 92 7.50 11.51 -11.18
CA GLU A 92 6.08 11.39 -10.85
C GLU A 92 5.54 10.00 -11.20
N LEU A 93 4.76 9.42 -10.28
CA LEU A 93 3.99 8.19 -10.49
C LEU A 93 2.54 8.54 -10.86
N SER A 94 2.07 8.11 -12.03
CA SER A 94 0.66 8.22 -12.39
C SER A 94 -0.14 7.02 -11.88
N VAL A 95 -1.19 7.30 -11.11
CA VAL A 95 -2.11 6.31 -10.53
C VAL A 95 -3.52 6.57 -11.04
N GLY A 96 -4.20 5.52 -11.50
CA GLY A 96 -5.55 5.60 -12.06
C GLY A 96 -6.62 5.16 -11.07
N ARG A 97 -6.39 4.06 -10.36
CA ARG A 97 -7.32 3.51 -9.36
C ARG A 97 -6.55 2.92 -8.19
N ILE A 98 -7.12 3.07 -7.01
CA ILE A 98 -6.76 2.28 -5.83
C ILE A 98 -8.01 1.55 -5.34
N ALA A 99 -7.86 0.27 -5.02
CA ALA A 99 -8.90 -0.53 -4.40
C ALA A 99 -8.33 -1.26 -3.18
N VAL A 100 -9.06 -1.20 -2.07
CA VAL A 100 -8.72 -1.91 -0.83
C VAL A 100 -9.75 -3.02 -0.63
N THR A 101 -9.27 -4.21 -0.33
CA THR A 101 -10.10 -5.41 -0.10
C THR A 101 -9.53 -6.20 1.06
N TRP A 102 -10.34 -7.07 1.67
CA TRP A 102 -9.83 -8.08 2.59
C TRP A 102 -8.91 -9.04 1.82
N ALA A 103 -7.74 -9.35 2.37
CA ALA A 103 -6.87 -10.34 1.76
C ALA A 103 -7.46 -11.74 1.98
N ASN A 104 -7.67 -12.49 0.90
CA ASN A 104 -8.07 -13.89 1.03
C ASN A 104 -6.87 -14.71 1.55
N PRO A 105 -7.03 -15.53 2.61
CA PRO A 105 -5.92 -16.30 3.19
C PRO A 105 -5.34 -17.38 2.25
N ASN A 106 -5.91 -17.58 1.06
CA ASN A 106 -5.54 -18.63 0.11
C ASN A 106 -4.98 -18.13 -1.24
N SER A 107 -4.73 -16.83 -1.43
CA SER A 107 -4.12 -16.31 -2.66
C SER A 107 -2.58 -16.33 -2.62
N GLY A 108 -2.00 -17.40 -2.07
CA GLY A 108 -0.58 -17.67 -2.24
C GLY A 108 -0.31 -17.92 -3.72
N ASP A 109 0.47 -17.02 -4.33
CA ASP A 109 1.01 -17.16 -5.68
C ASP A 109 1.53 -18.59 -5.89
N ARG A 110 0.79 -19.39 -6.68
CA ARG A 110 1.39 -20.51 -7.38
C ARG A 110 2.31 -19.92 -8.44
N LYS A 111 3.59 -19.83 -8.12
CA LYS A 111 4.66 -19.83 -9.12
C LYS A 111 5.02 -21.25 -9.48
#